data_AF-A0A382HE89-F1
#
_entry.id   AF-A0A382HE89-F1
#
_cell.length_a   1.000
_cell.length_b   1.000
_cell.length_c   1.000
_cell.angle_alpha   90.00
_cell.angle_beta   90.00
_cell.angle_gamma   90.00
#
_symmetry.space_group_name_H-M   'P 1'
#
loop_
_entity.id
_entity.type
_entity.pdbx_description
1 polymer ?
#
loop_
_entity_poly.entity_id
_entity_poly.type
_entity_poly.pdbx_seq_one_letter_code
_entity_poly.pdbx_strand_id
1 'polypeptide(L)'
;MSSWRHRFIWSSTLVATLGVAHADDRFEDAVRPVLDTYCIGCHGPDKQKGDVRFDKLSDNPVADSALWLSVLEQLDTGEMPPEKKPQPSEKELLEVLEWIDVNVSSARDAFQAKMQHPENGNLVPHDKLFDPKVAAQAPKI
;
A
#
# COMPACT_ATOMS: atom_id res chain seq x y z
N MET A 1 -20.62 -2.80 75.20
CA MET A 1 -19.33 -3.19 74.60
C MET A 1 -19.52 -3.43 73.11
N SER A 2 -18.54 -3.02 72.33
CA SER A 2 -18.23 -3.48 70.96
C SER A 2 -19.14 -3.03 69.81
N SER A 3 -18.67 -1.92 69.23
CA SER A 3 -18.87 -1.45 67.85
C SER A 3 -18.76 -2.53 66.78
N TRP A 4 -19.58 -2.45 65.73
CA TRP A 4 -19.23 -3.00 64.43
C TRP A 4 -19.53 -1.98 63.32
N ARG A 5 -18.45 -1.38 62.80
CA ARG A 5 -18.45 -0.39 61.73
C ARG A 5 -18.38 -1.18 60.42
N HIS A 6 -19.45 -1.19 59.62
CA HIS A 6 -19.41 -1.77 58.29
C HIS A 6 -18.55 -0.88 57.38
N ARG A 7 -17.39 -1.39 56.99
CA ARG A 7 -16.47 -0.77 56.04
C ARG A 7 -17.01 -1.05 54.65
N PHE A 8 -17.59 -0.04 54.00
CA PHE A 8 -17.88 -0.09 52.57
C PHE A 8 -16.56 -0.10 51.80
N ILE A 9 -16.23 -1.24 51.19
CA ILE A 9 -15.10 -1.37 50.27
C ILE A 9 -15.60 -0.92 48.90
N TRP A 10 -15.27 0.31 48.52
CA TRP A 10 -15.44 0.80 47.16
C TRP A 10 -14.35 0.15 46.29
N SER A 11 -14.73 -0.88 45.54
CA SER A 11 -13.84 -1.52 44.56
C SER A 11 -13.90 -0.70 43.27
N SER A 12 -12.94 0.20 43.09
CA SER A 12 -12.75 0.93 41.83
C SER A 12 -12.25 -0.05 40.76
N THR A 13 -13.15 -0.47 39.88
CA THR A 13 -12.77 -1.22 38.68
C THR A 13 -12.27 -0.23 37.64
N LEU A 14 -10.97 -0.30 37.33
CA LEU A 14 -10.36 0.50 36.27
C LEU A 14 -10.82 -0.10 34.92
N VAL A 15 -11.75 0.56 34.25
CA VAL A 15 -12.16 0.18 32.89
C VAL A 15 -11.11 0.73 31.93
N ALA A 16 -10.20 -0.12 31.47
CA ALA A 16 -9.31 0.20 30.37
C ALA A 16 -10.11 0.18 29.07
N THR A 17 -10.40 1.36 28.52
CA THR A 17 -10.96 1.51 27.17
C THR A 17 -9.86 1.17 26.17
N LEU A 18 -9.87 -0.06 25.63
CA LEU A 18 -9.14 -0.38 24.42
C LEU A 18 -9.70 0.48 23.29
N GLY A 19 -8.87 1.36 22.74
CA GLY A 19 -9.22 2.15 21.56
C GLY A 19 -9.59 1.23 20.40
N VAL A 20 -10.78 1.45 19.84
CA VAL A 20 -11.22 0.81 18.60
C VAL A 20 -10.39 1.41 17.47
N ALA A 21 -9.66 0.57 16.74
CA ALA A 21 -9.03 0.96 15.49
C ALA A 21 -10.14 1.34 14.50
N HIS A 22 -10.28 2.64 14.21
CA HIS A 22 -11.12 3.11 13.12
C HIS A 22 -10.50 2.63 11.81
N ALA A 23 -11.36 2.26 10.84
CA ALA A 23 -10.93 2.22 9.44
C ALA A 23 -10.21 3.56 9.15
N ASP A 24 -9.05 3.50 8.51
CA ASP A 24 -8.08 4.61 8.49
C ASP A 24 -8.66 5.86 7.80
N ASP A 25 -9.25 6.78 8.59
CA ASP A 25 -9.86 8.05 8.14
C ASP A 25 -8.89 8.88 7.26
N ARG A 26 -7.58 8.60 7.35
CA ARG A 26 -6.55 9.22 6.51
C ARG A 26 -6.71 8.94 5.02
N PHE A 27 -7.42 7.88 4.61
CA PHE A 27 -7.64 7.64 3.19
C PHE A 27 -8.41 8.80 2.56
N GLU A 28 -9.56 9.16 3.12
CA GLU A 28 -10.41 10.22 2.56
C GLU A 28 -9.79 11.62 2.76
N ASP A 29 -9.10 11.83 3.88
CA ASP A 29 -8.57 13.15 4.23
C ASP A 29 -7.22 13.47 3.55
N ALA A 30 -6.39 12.47 3.30
CA ALA A 30 -5.01 12.68 2.81
C ALA A 30 -4.72 11.96 1.49
N VAL A 31 -5.16 10.70 1.32
CA VAL A 31 -4.82 9.91 0.12
C VAL A 31 -5.72 10.24 -1.06
N ARG A 32 -7.03 10.30 -0.84
CA ARG A 32 -8.03 10.54 -1.90
C ARG A 32 -7.81 11.86 -2.62
N PRO A 33 -7.52 13.00 -1.94
CA PRO A 33 -7.23 14.26 -2.63
C PRO A 33 -6.01 14.19 -3.53
N VAL A 34 -4.98 13.42 -3.15
CA VAL A 34 -3.77 13.19 -3.94
C VAL A 34 -4.12 12.37 -5.19
N LEU A 35 -4.89 11.28 -5.05
CA LEU A 35 -5.33 10.49 -6.21
C LEU A 35 -6.13 11.32 -7.20
N ASP A 36 -7.10 12.11 -6.70
CA ASP A 36 -7.96 12.94 -7.53
C ASP A 36 -7.14 13.98 -8.31
N THR A 37 -6.14 14.58 -7.67
CA THR A 37 -5.32 15.65 -8.26
C THR A 37 -4.28 15.14 -9.24
N TYR A 38 -3.57 14.06 -8.89
CA TYR A 38 -2.36 13.64 -9.60
C TYR A 38 -2.53 12.36 -10.43
N CYS A 39 -3.49 11.48 -10.08
CA CYS A 39 -3.59 10.13 -10.64
C CYS A 39 -4.78 9.97 -11.58
N ILE A 40 -5.99 10.33 -11.14
CA ILE A 40 -7.25 10.02 -11.83
C ILE A 40 -7.34 10.65 -13.22
N GLY A 41 -6.72 11.82 -13.44
CA GLY A 41 -6.71 12.46 -14.77
C GLY A 41 -6.11 11.60 -15.90
N CYS A 42 -5.28 10.61 -15.56
CA CYS A 42 -4.71 9.64 -16.52
C CYS A 42 -5.15 8.18 -16.27
N HIS A 43 -5.63 7.86 -15.06
CA HIS A 43 -5.96 6.52 -14.57
C HIS A 43 -7.39 6.50 -13.98
N GLY A 44 -8.33 7.09 -14.70
CA GLY A 44 -9.72 7.29 -14.31
C GLY A 44 -10.70 6.91 -15.42
N PRO A 45 -11.96 7.35 -15.36
CA PRO A 45 -12.97 6.94 -16.34
C PRO A 45 -12.66 7.41 -17.77
N ASP A 46 -12.11 8.61 -17.92
CA ASP A 46 -11.85 9.20 -19.24
C ASP A 46 -10.58 8.66 -19.91
N LYS A 47 -9.57 8.30 -19.11
CA LYS A 47 -8.27 7.81 -19.57
C LYS A 47 -7.80 6.69 -18.65
N GLN A 48 -7.36 5.59 -19.25
CA GLN A 48 -7.05 4.34 -18.53
C GLN A 48 -5.63 3.92 -18.89
N LYS A 49 -4.65 4.80 -18.63
CA LYS A 49 -3.26 4.49 -18.95
C LYS A 49 -2.80 3.30 -18.11
N GLY A 50 -2.09 2.37 -18.77
CA GLY A 50 -1.61 1.15 -18.11
C GLY A 50 -2.72 0.23 -17.59
N ASP A 51 -3.97 0.39 -18.06
CA ASP A 51 -5.14 -0.36 -17.59
C ASP A 51 -5.42 -0.20 -16.08
N VAL A 52 -5.00 0.94 -15.52
CA VAL A 52 -5.21 1.27 -14.09
C VAL A 52 -6.40 2.22 -13.90
N ARG A 53 -7.18 1.98 -12.85
CA ARG A 53 -8.44 2.68 -12.53
C ARG A 53 -8.57 2.99 -11.04
N PHE A 54 -8.14 4.18 -10.62
CA PHE A 54 -8.25 4.62 -9.22
C PHE A 54 -9.68 5.03 -8.83
N ASP A 55 -10.56 5.29 -9.79
CA ASP A 55 -11.97 5.58 -9.53
C ASP A 55 -12.80 4.33 -9.16
N LYS A 56 -12.19 3.14 -9.21
CA LYS A 56 -12.82 1.84 -8.92
C LYS A 56 -12.20 1.10 -7.73
N LEU A 57 -11.45 1.81 -6.90
CA LEU A 57 -10.87 1.24 -5.69
C LEU A 57 -11.96 0.67 -4.78
N SER A 58 -11.66 -0.48 -4.20
CA SER A 58 -12.45 -1.14 -3.17
C SER A 58 -12.30 -0.39 -1.85
N ASP A 59 -13.37 -0.36 -1.05
CA ASP A 59 -13.34 0.16 0.33
C ASP A 59 -12.38 -0.62 1.24
N ASN A 60 -12.02 -1.85 0.84
CA ASN A 60 -10.96 -2.63 1.48
C ASN A 60 -9.66 -2.52 0.67
N PRO A 61 -8.63 -1.81 1.17
CA PRO A 61 -7.37 -1.62 0.45
C PRO A 61 -6.57 -2.91 0.25
N VAL A 62 -6.76 -3.92 1.10
CA VAL A 62 -6.10 -5.23 0.95
C VAL A 62 -6.59 -5.95 -0.31
N ALA A 63 -7.85 -5.74 -0.70
CA ALA A 63 -8.40 -6.32 -1.93
C ALA A 63 -7.70 -5.79 -3.18
N ASP A 64 -7.21 -4.56 -3.14
CA ASP A 64 -6.46 -3.90 -4.21
C ASP A 64 -4.95 -3.88 -3.94
N SER A 65 -4.46 -4.74 -3.03
CA SER A 65 -3.06 -4.73 -2.58
C SER A 65 -2.05 -4.77 -3.72
N ALA A 66 -2.29 -5.56 -4.77
CA ALA A 66 -1.41 -5.60 -5.94
C ALA A 66 -1.30 -4.24 -6.64
N LEU A 67 -2.41 -3.52 -6.80
CA LEU A 67 -2.42 -2.18 -7.37
C LEU A 67 -1.65 -1.20 -6.47
N TRP A 68 -1.90 -1.24 -5.16
CA TRP A 68 -1.21 -0.36 -4.21
C TRP A 68 0.30 -0.61 -4.12
N LEU A 69 0.74 -1.86 -4.27
CA LEU A 69 2.18 -2.18 -4.36
C LEU A 69 2.81 -1.62 -5.65
N SER A 70 2.09 -1.66 -6.77
CA SER A 70 2.54 -0.98 -7.99
C SER A 70 2.58 0.54 -7.83
N VAL A 71 1.61 1.14 -7.13
CA VAL A 71 1.64 2.58 -6.80
C VAL A 71 2.87 2.90 -5.97
N LEU A 72 3.14 2.12 -4.92
CA LEU A 72 4.33 2.29 -4.07
C LEU A 72 5.62 2.28 -4.90
N GLU A 73 5.79 1.31 -5.79
CA GLU A 73 6.96 1.22 -6.67
C GLU A 73 7.08 2.44 -7.61
N GLN A 74 5.98 2.85 -8.23
CA GLN A 74 5.98 3.98 -9.17
C GLN A 74 6.24 5.33 -8.49
N LEU A 75 5.79 5.49 -7.25
CA LEU A 75 6.07 6.66 -6.42
C LEU A 75 7.51 6.66 -5.90
N ASP A 76 8.01 5.51 -5.43
CA ASP A 76 9.38 5.36 -4.91
C ASP A 76 10.44 5.58 -6.00
N THR A 77 10.17 5.12 -7.23
CA THR A 77 11.03 5.34 -8.40
C THR A 77 10.88 6.74 -9.01
N GLY A 78 9.85 7.50 -8.62
CA GLY A 78 9.54 8.81 -9.19
C GLY A 78 9.07 8.77 -10.65
N GLU A 79 8.65 7.60 -11.15
CA GLU A 79 8.10 7.46 -12.51
C GLU A 79 6.71 8.08 -12.63
N MET A 80 5.96 8.11 -11.50
CA MET A 80 4.63 8.70 -11.43
C MET A 80 4.55 9.78 -10.34
N PRO A 81 3.85 10.90 -10.63
CA PRO A 81 3.37 11.32 -11.95
C PRO A 81 4.54 11.59 -12.92
N PRO A 82 4.34 11.46 -14.25
CA PRO A 82 5.42 11.73 -15.22
C PRO A 82 5.91 13.18 -15.11
N GLU A 83 7.20 13.45 -15.35
CA GLU A 83 7.85 14.76 -15.15
C GLU A 83 7.08 15.98 -15.70
N LYS A 84 6.33 15.79 -16.80
CA LYS A 84 5.53 16.85 -17.45
C LYS A 84 4.16 17.08 -16.80
N LYS A 85 3.88 16.45 -15.67
CA LYS A 85 2.63 16.55 -14.90
C LYS A 85 2.89 17.19 -13.54
N PRO A 86 1.84 17.78 -12.92
CA PRO A 86 1.92 18.24 -11.54
C PRO A 86 2.45 17.11 -10.65
N GLN A 87 3.41 17.44 -9.79
CA GLN A 87 4.00 16.52 -8.83
C GLN A 87 3.40 16.80 -7.46
N PRO A 88 3.13 15.76 -6.65
CA PRO A 88 2.78 15.95 -5.25
C PRO A 88 3.93 16.63 -4.50
N SER A 89 3.58 17.40 -3.48
CA SER A 89 4.56 17.85 -2.50
C SER A 89 5.14 16.67 -1.73
N GLU A 90 6.30 16.86 -1.11
CA GLU A 90 6.94 15.84 -0.26
C GLU A 90 6.00 15.36 0.86
N LYS A 91 5.20 16.28 1.43
CA LYS A 91 4.22 15.94 2.46
C LYS A 91 3.12 15.01 1.94
N GLU A 92 2.51 15.36 0.82
CA GLU A 92 1.46 14.55 0.19
C GLU A 92 2.00 13.16 -0.22
N LEU A 93 3.22 13.13 -0.76
CA LEU A 93 3.88 11.87 -1.13
C LEU A 93 4.07 10.97 0.10
N LEU A 94 4.62 11.51 1.19
CA LEU A 94 4.82 10.77 2.44
C LEU A 94 3.50 10.26 3.04
N GLU A 95 2.43 11.06 3.00
CA GLU A 95 1.11 10.65 3.48
C GLU A 95 0.57 9.44 2.72
N VAL A 96 0.73 9.39 1.40
CA VAL A 96 0.33 8.23 0.59
C VAL A 96 1.21 7.01 0.87
N LEU A 97 2.53 7.19 0.92
CA LEU A 97 3.46 6.09 1.17
C LEU A 97 3.22 5.44 2.54
N GLU A 98 3.04 6.25 3.58
CA GLU A 98 2.75 5.77 4.93
C GLU A 98 1.40 5.06 5.00
N TRP A 99 0.37 5.60 4.33
CA TRP A 99 -0.93 4.96 4.30
C TRP A 99 -0.87 3.58 3.60
N ILE A 100 -0.14 3.46 2.48
CA ILE A 100 0.07 2.17 1.80
C ILE A 100 0.84 1.21 2.71
N ASP A 101 1.90 1.66 3.38
CA ASP A 101 2.69 0.86 4.31
C ASP A 101 1.81 0.26 5.40
N VAL A 102 0.99 1.08 6.06
CA VAL A 102 0.12 0.62 7.16
C VAL A 102 -0.96 -0.34 6.67
N ASN A 103 -1.61 -0.04 5.55
CA ASN A 103 -2.81 -0.77 5.12
C ASN A 103 -2.51 -1.98 4.22
N VAL A 104 -1.31 -2.06 3.63
CA VAL A 104 -0.93 -3.09 2.64
C VAL A 104 0.37 -3.81 3.04
N SER A 105 0.99 -3.49 4.18
CA SER A 105 2.20 -4.15 4.71
C SER A 105 2.14 -5.68 4.66
N SER A 106 1.06 -6.30 5.12
CA SER A 106 0.95 -7.77 5.13
C SER A 106 1.03 -8.38 3.72
N ALA A 107 0.43 -7.73 2.72
CA ALA A 107 0.53 -8.16 1.33
C ALA A 107 1.93 -7.90 0.75
N ARG A 108 2.55 -6.78 1.13
CA ARG A 108 3.94 -6.48 0.78
C ARG A 108 4.91 -7.53 1.32
N ASP A 109 4.78 -7.86 2.60
CA ASP A 109 5.63 -8.83 3.27
C ASP A 109 5.46 -10.22 2.67
N ALA A 110 4.22 -10.61 2.36
CA ALA A 110 3.93 -11.86 1.66
C ALA A 110 4.57 -11.89 0.26
N PHE A 111 4.48 -10.78 -0.49
CA PHE A 111 5.11 -10.64 -1.80
C PHE A 111 6.63 -10.72 -1.71
N GLN A 112 7.23 -10.01 -0.74
CA GLN A 112 8.67 -10.00 -0.54
C GLN A 112 9.21 -11.36 -0.09
N ALA A 113 8.53 -12.03 0.84
CA ALA A 113 8.85 -13.40 1.21
C ALA A 113 8.83 -14.29 -0.04
N LYS A 114 7.77 -14.19 -0.86
CA LYS A 114 7.68 -14.93 -2.13
C LYS A 114 8.85 -14.66 -3.07
N MET A 115 9.35 -13.43 -3.17
CA MET A 115 10.52 -13.10 -4.02
C MET A 115 11.84 -13.66 -3.50
N GLN A 116 11.98 -13.86 -2.17
CA GLN A 116 13.18 -14.47 -1.58
C GLN A 116 13.29 -15.97 -1.84
N HIS A 117 12.20 -16.58 -2.29
CA HIS A 117 12.08 -17.99 -2.62
C HIS A 117 12.42 -18.20 -4.11
N PRO A 118 13.60 -18.76 -4.45
CA PRO A 118 14.05 -18.90 -5.84
C PRO A 118 13.11 -19.78 -6.70
N GLU A 119 12.27 -20.60 -6.08
CA GLU A 119 11.22 -21.37 -6.76
C GLU A 119 10.08 -20.52 -7.33
N ASN A 120 9.91 -19.27 -6.87
CA ASN A 120 8.83 -18.38 -7.32
C ASN A 120 9.24 -17.43 -8.45
N GLY A 121 10.52 -17.41 -8.83
CA GLY A 121 11.02 -16.68 -9.99
C GLY A 121 10.91 -17.51 -11.28
N ASN A 122 11.15 -16.86 -12.43
CA ASN A 122 11.36 -17.61 -13.67
C ASN A 122 12.72 -18.31 -13.62
N LEU A 123 12.73 -19.65 -13.58
CA LEU A 123 13.96 -20.44 -13.58
C LEU A 123 14.53 -20.51 -15.00
N VAL A 124 15.48 -19.62 -15.31
CA VAL A 124 16.23 -19.66 -16.57
C VAL A 124 17.54 -20.42 -16.35
N PRO A 125 17.76 -21.55 -17.04
CA PRO A 125 19.05 -22.25 -17.02
C PRO A 125 20.21 -21.33 -17.42
N HIS A 126 21.33 -21.40 -16.72
CA HIS A 126 22.48 -20.50 -16.92
C HIS A 126 23.05 -20.57 -18.36
N ASP A 127 23.03 -21.75 -18.97
CA ASP A 127 23.43 -21.95 -20.37
C ASP A 127 22.53 -21.20 -21.36
N LYS A 128 21.25 -20.99 -21.01
CA LYS A 128 20.29 -20.25 -21.84
C LYS A 128 20.37 -18.72 -21.65
N LEU A 129 20.82 -18.24 -20.49
CA LEU A 129 20.97 -16.80 -20.22
C LEU A 129 22.02 -16.13 -21.12
N PHE A 130 23.05 -16.88 -21.50
CA PHE A 130 24.17 -16.36 -22.31
C PHE A 130 24.29 -17.07 -23.67
N ASP A 131 23.28 -17.81 -24.10
CA ASP A 131 23.26 -18.42 -25.43
C ASP A 131 23.14 -17.31 -26.50
N PRO A 132 24.10 -17.17 -27.42
CA PRO A 132 24.05 -16.19 -28.51
C PRO A 132 22.79 -16.33 -29.38
N LYS A 133 22.22 -17.54 -29.48
CA LYS A 133 20.99 -17.80 -30.23
C LYS A 133 19.76 -17.26 -29.51
N VAL A 134 19.74 -17.31 -28.18
CA VAL A 134 18.66 -16.71 -27.36
C VAL A 134 18.80 -15.18 -27.41
N ALA A 135 20.02 -14.65 -27.28
CA ALA A 135 20.27 -13.22 -27.40
C ALA A 135 19.87 -12.66 -28.78
N ALA A 136 20.06 -13.42 -29.86
CA ALA A 136 19.63 -13.03 -31.21
C ALA A 136 18.10 -12.97 -31.41
N GLN A 137 17.33 -13.60 -30.52
CA GLN A 137 15.87 -13.60 -30.53
C GLN A 137 15.26 -12.55 -29.60
N ALA A 138 16.08 -11.92 -28.75
CA ALA A 138 15.60 -10.89 -27.84
C ALA A 138 15.06 -9.67 -28.62
N PRO A 139 13.99 -9.01 -28.12
CA PRO A 139 13.51 -7.77 -28.71
C PRO A 139 14.66 -6.75 -28.79
N LYS A 140 14.81 -6.09 -29.93
CA LYS A 140 15.73 -4.96 -30.03
C LYS A 140 15.11 -3.79 -29.27
N ILE A 141 15.73 -3.43 -28.15
CA ILE A 141 15.47 -2.21 -27.38
C ILE A 141 16.08 -0.99 -28.07
#